data_AF-A0A939UKN3-F1
#
_entry.id   AF-A0A939UKN3-F1
#
_cell.length_a   1.000
_cell.length_b   1.000
_cell.length_c   1.000
_cell.angle_alpha   90.00
_cell.angle_beta   90.00
_cell.angle_gamma   90.00
#
_symmetry.space_group_name_H-M   'P 1'
#
loop_
_entity.id
_entity.type
_entity.pdbx_description
1 polymer ?
#
loop_
_entity_poly.entity_id
_entity_poly.type
_entity_poly.pdbx_seq_one_letter_code
_entity_poly.pdbx_strand_id
1 'polypeptide(L)'
;PHRAARSPIHNDDIIYTRDVMVIKTDTASPKLMPESEWYKTDVITCAAPNLRESPSNRYNCGDGAERLLLSDSELEAVHQKRDRRIFDVAVQNKVDVLILGAFGCGAFRNNPAVVAKVMLGLAREYQHQFKTIEFAVYCRFDDDENYRAFEREKLAAQQPA
;
A
#
# COMPACT_ATOMS: atom_id res chain seq x y z
N PRO A 1 -5.27 -0.39 19.29
CA PRO A 1 -5.62 1.03 19.05
C PRO A 1 -6.79 1.19 18.08
N HIS A 2 -6.69 0.68 16.84
CA HIS A 2 -7.72 0.88 15.80
C HIS A 2 -9.12 0.40 16.19
N ARG A 3 -9.26 -0.83 16.70
CA ARG A 3 -10.58 -1.37 17.13
C ARG A 3 -11.25 -0.53 18.23
N ALA A 4 -10.46 0.07 19.12
CA ALA A 4 -10.99 0.93 20.18
C ALA A 4 -11.45 2.28 19.63
N ALA A 5 -10.75 2.81 18.63
CA ALA A 5 -11.10 4.07 17.96
C ALA A 5 -12.39 3.98 17.14
N ARG A 6 -12.78 2.78 16.67
CA ARG A 6 -13.99 2.56 15.86
C ARG A 6 -14.09 3.48 14.65
N SER A 7 -12.95 3.78 14.03
CA SER A 7 -12.85 4.78 12.98
C SER A 7 -12.22 4.19 11.72
N PRO A 8 -12.87 4.33 10.55
CA PRO A 8 -12.40 3.78 9.27
C PRO A 8 -11.19 4.52 8.70
N ILE A 9 -10.83 5.70 9.22
CA ILE A 9 -9.61 6.40 8.79
C ILE A 9 -8.33 5.74 9.33
N HIS A 10 -8.46 4.92 10.37
CA HIS A 10 -7.37 4.35 11.16
C HIS A 10 -6.39 5.44 11.66
N ASN A 11 -5.15 5.07 11.95
CA ASN A 11 -4.09 6.01 12.30
C ASN A 11 -2.81 5.67 11.54
N ASP A 12 -1.73 6.37 11.87
CA ASP A 12 -0.45 6.24 11.17
C ASP A 12 0.50 5.22 11.82
N ASP A 13 -0.03 4.32 12.66
CA ASP A 13 0.76 3.24 13.27
C ASP A 13 1.31 2.30 12.19
N ILE A 14 2.53 1.83 12.40
CA ILE A 14 3.27 1.02 11.44
C ILE A 14 4.04 -0.06 12.18
N ILE A 15 4.04 -1.28 11.62
CA ILE A 15 4.75 -2.43 12.17
C ILE A 15 5.78 -2.89 11.15
N TYR A 16 7.05 -2.97 11.56
CA TYR A 16 8.12 -3.56 10.76
C TYR A 16 8.41 -4.98 11.27
N THR A 17 8.23 -5.97 10.41
CA THR A 17 8.48 -7.38 10.75
C THR A 17 9.63 -7.90 9.89
N ARG A 18 10.73 -8.31 10.53
CA ARG A 18 11.89 -8.85 9.83
C ARG A 18 11.75 -10.34 9.55
N ASP A 19 12.47 -10.82 8.54
CA ASP A 19 12.72 -12.25 8.28
C ASP A 19 11.44 -13.11 8.11
N VAL A 20 10.38 -12.54 7.54
CA VAL A 20 9.14 -13.27 7.24
C VAL A 20 9.42 -14.31 6.15
N MET A 21 9.13 -15.57 6.45
CA MET A 21 9.34 -16.69 5.53
C MET A 21 8.19 -16.81 4.53
N VAL A 22 8.49 -16.75 3.24
CA VAL A 22 7.54 -17.03 2.15
C VAL A 22 7.70 -18.47 1.71
N ILE A 23 6.62 -19.25 1.83
CA ILE A 23 6.64 -20.71 1.63
C ILE A 23 5.69 -21.20 0.53
N LYS A 24 4.87 -20.31 -0.06
CA LYS A 24 3.87 -20.70 -1.07
C LYS A 24 4.07 -19.96 -2.39
N THR A 25 3.67 -20.61 -3.48
CA THR A 25 3.62 -20.03 -4.82
C THR A 25 2.60 -18.89 -4.91
N ASP A 26 2.82 -17.95 -5.82
CA ASP A 26 1.98 -16.79 -6.14
C ASP A 26 0.91 -17.07 -7.22
N THR A 27 0.31 -18.26 -7.20
CA THR A 27 -0.74 -18.65 -8.17
C THR A 27 -2.15 -18.49 -7.58
N ALA A 28 -3.18 -18.57 -8.43
CA ALA A 28 -4.58 -18.50 -8.00
C ALA A 28 -4.97 -19.57 -6.96
N SER A 29 -4.22 -20.67 -6.86
CA SER A 29 -4.34 -21.68 -5.80
C SER A 29 -2.96 -21.95 -5.20
N PRO A 30 -2.49 -21.13 -4.24
CA PRO A 30 -1.15 -21.22 -3.68
C PRO A 30 -0.82 -22.62 -3.15
N LYS A 31 0.31 -23.19 -3.61
CA LYS A 31 0.85 -24.48 -3.14
C LYS A 31 2.11 -24.25 -2.31
N LEU A 32 2.39 -25.14 -1.38
CA LEU A 32 3.66 -25.15 -0.65
C LEU A 32 4.79 -25.39 -1.65
N MET A 33 5.78 -24.50 -1.66
CA MET A 33 7.00 -24.65 -2.45
C MET A 33 7.95 -25.65 -1.76
N PRO A 34 8.86 -26.31 -2.50
CA PRO A 34 9.93 -27.07 -1.85
C PRO A 34 10.76 -26.15 -0.93
N GLU A 35 11.28 -26.68 0.17
CA GLU A 35 12.03 -25.88 1.16
C GLU A 35 13.23 -25.12 0.56
N SER A 36 13.83 -25.67 -0.50
CA SER A 36 14.92 -25.02 -1.26
C SER A 36 14.52 -23.72 -1.97
N GLU A 37 13.23 -23.49 -2.16
CA GLU A 37 12.67 -22.27 -2.79
C GLU A 37 12.09 -21.29 -1.77
N TRP A 38 12.10 -21.64 -0.47
CA TRP A 38 11.65 -20.71 0.56
C TRP A 38 12.63 -19.55 0.68
N TYR A 39 12.10 -18.35 0.85
CA TYR A 39 12.90 -17.15 1.01
C TYR A 39 12.35 -16.25 2.09
N LYS A 40 13.22 -15.40 2.64
CA LYS A 40 12.86 -14.41 3.64
C LYS A 40 12.66 -13.04 3.01
N THR A 41 11.74 -12.29 3.58
CA THR A 41 11.53 -10.88 3.26
C THR A 41 11.11 -10.13 4.51
N ASP A 42 11.34 -8.82 4.53
CA ASP A 42 10.83 -7.95 5.58
C ASP A 42 9.48 -7.39 5.16
N VAL A 43 8.56 -7.22 6.11
CA VAL A 43 7.19 -6.75 5.84
C VAL A 43 6.89 -5.52 6.67
N ILE A 44 6.51 -4.44 5.99
CA ILE A 44 5.88 -3.26 6.60
C ILE A 44 4.36 -3.45 6.57
N THR A 45 3.74 -3.39 7.74
CA THR A 45 2.27 -3.45 7.88
C THR A 45 1.74 -2.09 8.35
N CYS A 46 0.84 -1.51 7.55
CA CYS A 46 0.09 -0.30 7.85
C CYS A 46 -1.31 -0.41 7.21
N ALA A 47 -2.30 0.30 7.75
CA ALA A 47 -3.65 0.30 7.20
C ALA A 47 -3.89 1.57 6.35
N ALA A 48 -4.28 1.42 5.08
CA ALA A 48 -4.83 2.53 4.29
C ALA A 48 -6.21 2.93 4.85
N PRO A 49 -6.70 4.18 4.64
CA PRO A 49 -8.04 4.54 5.10
C PRO A 49 -9.11 3.71 4.37
N ASN A 50 -10.15 3.29 5.09
CA ASN A 50 -11.25 2.49 4.58
C ASN A 50 -12.39 3.39 4.08
N LEU A 51 -12.51 3.55 2.76
CA LEU A 51 -13.53 4.42 2.12
C LEU A 51 -14.76 3.67 1.63
N ARG A 52 -14.94 2.42 2.08
CA ARG A 52 -16.13 1.63 1.75
C ARG A 52 -17.38 2.30 2.25
N GLU A 53 -18.47 2.11 1.52
CA GLU A 53 -19.80 2.56 1.95
C GLU A 53 -20.22 1.95 3.29
N SER A 54 -20.01 0.65 3.46
CA SER A 54 -20.09 -0.01 4.76
C SER A 54 -18.68 -0.35 5.24
N PRO A 55 -18.12 0.42 6.19
CA PRO A 55 -16.74 0.23 6.63
C PRO A 55 -16.57 -1.05 7.43
N SER A 56 -17.55 -1.39 8.28
CA SER A 56 -17.55 -2.63 9.04
C SER A 56 -18.22 -3.81 8.33
N ASN A 57 -17.67 -5.02 8.51
CA ASN A 57 -18.23 -6.28 8.05
C ASN A 57 -17.75 -7.45 8.94
N ARG A 58 -18.10 -8.70 8.59
CA ARG A 58 -17.71 -9.90 9.38
C ARG A 58 -16.20 -10.12 9.53
N TYR A 59 -15.39 -9.58 8.62
CA TYR A 59 -13.92 -9.67 8.62
C TYR A 59 -13.26 -8.41 9.18
N ASN A 60 -13.99 -7.30 9.23
CA ASN A 60 -13.53 -6.03 9.76
C ASN A 60 -14.64 -5.39 10.61
N CYS A 61 -14.81 -5.83 11.86
CA CYS A 61 -15.90 -5.36 12.72
C CYS A 61 -15.54 -4.10 13.53
N GLY A 62 -14.35 -3.53 13.31
CA GLY A 62 -13.74 -2.52 14.16
C GLY A 62 -13.79 -1.09 13.63
N ASP A 63 -14.42 -0.83 12.49
CA ASP A 63 -14.33 0.45 11.76
C ASP A 63 -15.58 1.32 11.90
N GLY A 64 -16.43 1.03 12.89
CA GLY A 64 -17.66 1.79 13.12
C GLY A 64 -18.72 1.55 12.04
N ALA A 65 -19.81 2.33 12.09
CA ALA A 65 -20.94 2.20 11.16
C ALA A 65 -20.92 3.26 10.05
N GLU A 66 -20.31 4.41 10.30
CA GLU A 66 -20.37 5.58 9.42
C GLU A 66 -19.31 5.54 8.33
N ARG A 67 -19.74 5.75 7.09
CA ARG A 67 -18.85 5.86 5.93
C ARG A 67 -17.89 7.05 6.12
N LEU A 68 -16.63 6.85 5.76
CA LEU A 68 -15.67 7.93 5.60
C LEU A 68 -15.82 8.59 4.22
N LEU A 69 -16.02 9.90 4.21
CA LEU A 69 -16.00 10.72 3.00
C LEU A 69 -14.78 11.62 3.05
N LEU A 70 -13.88 11.46 2.09
CA LEU A 70 -12.74 12.34 1.88
C LEU A 70 -12.80 12.82 0.43
N SER A 71 -12.55 14.10 0.22
CA SER A 71 -12.15 14.62 -1.09
C SER A 71 -10.79 14.05 -1.51
N ASP A 72 -10.47 14.12 -2.80
CA ASP A 72 -9.17 13.66 -3.30
C ASP A 72 -7.99 14.40 -2.63
N SER A 73 -8.15 15.67 -2.26
CA SER A 73 -7.09 16.44 -1.57
C SER A 73 -6.92 16.02 -0.10
N GLU A 74 -8.01 15.70 0.60
CA GLU A 74 -7.94 15.15 1.96
C GLU A 74 -7.35 13.74 1.95
N LEU A 75 -7.72 12.93 0.95
CA LEU A 75 -7.15 11.61 0.74
C LEU A 75 -5.64 11.69 0.44
N GLU A 76 -5.24 12.64 -0.42
CA GLU A 76 -3.83 12.93 -0.70
C GLU A 76 -3.07 13.28 0.58
N ALA A 77 -3.64 14.13 1.45
CA ALA A 77 -3.00 14.50 2.72
C ALA A 77 -2.83 13.30 3.68
N VAL A 78 -3.81 12.40 3.74
CA VAL A 78 -3.71 11.17 4.55
C VAL A 78 -2.60 10.26 4.03
N HIS A 79 -2.56 10.01 2.73
CA HIS A 79 -1.51 9.19 2.10
C HIS A 79 -0.15 9.84 2.20
N GLN A 80 -0.02 11.15 1.97
CA GLN A 80 1.26 11.87 2.12
C GLN A 80 1.88 11.66 3.51
N LYS A 81 1.06 11.71 4.56
CA LYS A 81 1.53 11.49 5.93
C LYS A 81 1.85 10.01 6.20
N ARG A 82 0.99 9.10 5.75
CA ARG A 82 1.06 7.68 6.12
C ARG A 82 2.05 6.91 5.26
N ASP A 83 2.04 7.14 3.96
CA ASP A 83 2.96 6.51 3.02
C ASP A 83 4.38 6.98 3.27
N ARG A 84 4.59 8.26 3.60
CA ARG A 84 5.91 8.76 4.01
C ARG A 84 6.51 7.95 5.18
N ARG A 85 5.69 7.54 6.16
CA ARG A 85 6.16 6.67 7.25
C ARG A 85 6.62 5.30 6.75
N ILE A 86 6.02 4.76 5.69
CA ILE A 86 6.49 3.51 5.06
C ILE A 86 7.91 3.71 4.54
N PHE A 87 8.17 4.81 3.82
CA PHE A 87 9.51 5.15 3.34
C PHE A 87 10.48 5.38 4.51
N ASP A 88 10.10 6.18 5.52
CA ASP A 88 10.95 6.48 6.68
C ASP A 88 11.35 5.20 7.44
N VAL A 89 10.40 4.29 7.69
CA VAL A 89 10.68 3.02 8.38
C VAL A 89 11.58 2.13 7.53
N ALA A 90 11.38 2.08 6.22
CA ALA A 90 12.24 1.31 5.33
C ALA A 90 13.69 1.85 5.33
N VAL A 91 13.86 3.18 5.27
CA VAL A 91 15.19 3.83 5.37
C VAL A 91 15.84 3.57 6.73
N GLN A 92 15.10 3.73 7.83
CA GLN A 92 15.62 3.48 9.19
C GLN A 92 16.08 2.04 9.38
N ASN A 93 15.43 1.08 8.70
CA ASN A 93 15.80 -0.33 8.71
C ASN A 93 16.83 -0.71 7.65
N LYS A 94 17.36 0.26 6.89
CA LYS A 94 18.39 0.06 5.85
C LYS A 94 17.94 -0.93 4.76
N VAL A 95 16.66 -0.85 4.38
CA VAL A 95 16.11 -1.63 3.27
C VAL A 95 16.75 -1.17 1.96
N ASP A 96 17.33 -2.10 1.20
CA ASP A 96 17.92 -1.82 -0.11
C ASP A 96 16.86 -1.74 -1.23
N VAL A 97 15.86 -2.62 -1.19
CA VAL A 97 14.83 -2.77 -2.21
C VAL A 97 13.46 -2.64 -1.56
N LEU A 98 12.68 -1.63 -1.97
CA LEU A 98 11.33 -1.39 -1.46
C LEU A 98 10.30 -1.76 -2.54
N ILE A 99 9.41 -2.69 -2.22
CA ILE A 99 8.32 -3.12 -3.10
C ILE A 99 7.00 -2.53 -2.58
N LEU A 100 6.34 -1.75 -3.43
CA LEU A 100 5.09 -1.05 -3.16
C LEU A 100 4.00 -1.51 -4.13
N GLY A 101 2.80 -0.95 -4.01
CA GLY A 101 1.68 -1.24 -4.91
C GLY A 101 0.50 -0.31 -4.71
N ALA A 102 -0.67 -0.71 -5.21
CA ALA A 102 -1.91 0.07 -5.13
C ALA A 102 -2.54 0.04 -3.71
N PHE A 103 -1.85 0.64 -2.75
CA PHE A 103 -2.18 0.60 -1.33
C PHE A 103 -3.59 1.14 -1.06
N GLY A 104 -4.47 0.29 -0.49
CA GLY A 104 -5.86 0.65 -0.20
C GLY A 104 -6.80 0.75 -1.40
N CYS A 105 -6.33 0.57 -2.63
CA CYS A 105 -7.12 0.80 -3.85
C CYS A 105 -8.07 -0.36 -4.20
N GLY A 106 -7.97 -1.49 -3.50
CA GLY A 106 -8.87 -2.64 -3.64
C GLY A 106 -10.08 -2.52 -2.72
N ALA A 107 -10.18 -3.44 -1.76
CA ALA A 107 -11.33 -3.53 -0.85
C ALA A 107 -11.64 -2.23 -0.08
N PHE A 108 -10.63 -1.39 0.17
CA PHE A 108 -10.77 -0.12 0.90
C PHE A 108 -11.12 1.08 0.00
N ARG A 109 -11.24 0.88 -1.32
CA ARG A 109 -11.83 1.84 -2.28
C ARG A 109 -11.10 3.20 -2.33
N ASN A 110 -9.80 3.23 -2.08
CA ASN A 110 -9.00 4.44 -2.29
C ASN A 110 -8.92 4.74 -3.79
N ASN A 111 -8.95 6.02 -4.17
CA ASN A 111 -8.76 6.44 -5.56
C ASN A 111 -7.31 6.13 -6.00
N PRO A 112 -7.10 5.23 -6.98
CA PRO A 112 -5.75 4.80 -7.34
C PRO A 112 -4.90 5.91 -7.98
N ALA A 113 -5.51 6.91 -8.62
CA ALA A 113 -4.76 8.05 -9.15
C ALA A 113 -4.13 8.90 -8.03
N VAL A 114 -4.90 9.15 -6.95
CA VAL A 114 -4.40 9.89 -5.78
C VAL A 114 -3.27 9.12 -5.09
N VAL A 115 -3.47 7.82 -4.86
CA VAL A 115 -2.45 6.97 -4.22
C VAL A 115 -1.18 6.88 -5.07
N ALA A 116 -1.32 6.68 -6.39
CA ALA A 116 -0.20 6.64 -7.31
C ALA A 116 0.59 7.95 -7.32
N LYS A 117 -0.10 9.10 -7.42
CA LYS A 117 0.51 10.43 -7.36
C LYS A 117 1.37 10.60 -6.10
N VAL A 118 0.83 10.25 -4.94
CA VAL A 118 1.55 10.36 -3.65
C VAL A 118 2.76 9.43 -3.61
N MET A 119 2.55 8.13 -3.83
CA MET A 119 3.61 7.14 -3.68
C MET A 119 4.75 7.34 -4.69
N LEU A 120 4.45 7.72 -5.93
CA LEU A 120 5.46 8.02 -6.95
C LEU A 120 6.22 9.31 -6.62
N GLY A 121 5.53 10.33 -6.08
CA GLY A 121 6.17 11.54 -5.57
C GLY A 121 7.16 11.24 -4.45
N LEU A 122 6.76 10.43 -3.48
CA LEU A 122 7.64 9.96 -2.41
C LEU A 122 8.77 9.08 -2.95
N ALA A 123 8.51 8.19 -3.90
CA ALA A 123 9.56 7.38 -4.52
C ALA A 123 10.64 8.24 -5.18
N ARG A 124 10.27 9.34 -5.84
CA ARG A 124 11.22 10.32 -6.37
C ARG A 124 11.99 11.02 -5.26
N GLU A 125 11.31 11.47 -4.21
CA GLU A 125 11.95 12.15 -3.09
C GLU A 125 12.99 11.25 -2.38
N TYR A 126 12.68 9.96 -2.22
CA TYR A 126 13.54 8.99 -1.55
C TYR A 126 14.44 8.19 -2.51
N GLN A 127 14.51 8.56 -3.81
CA GLN A 127 15.16 7.76 -4.85
C GLN A 127 16.63 7.40 -4.58
N HIS A 128 17.34 8.19 -3.76
CA HIS A 128 18.75 7.97 -3.41
C HIS A 128 18.95 7.18 -2.11
N GLN A 129 17.87 6.87 -1.39
CA GLN A 129 17.90 6.13 -0.14
C GLN A 129 17.72 4.62 -0.33
N PHE A 130 17.33 4.20 -1.54
CA PHE A 130 17.10 2.80 -1.91
C PHE A 130 17.93 2.48 -3.16
N LYS A 131 18.36 1.22 -3.29
CA LYS A 131 18.91 0.71 -4.56
C LYS A 131 17.81 0.55 -5.61
N THR A 132 16.61 0.18 -5.18
CA THR A 132 15.46 -0.01 -6.07
C THR A 132 14.16 0.25 -5.33
N ILE A 133 13.24 0.96 -5.99
CA ILE A 133 11.84 1.10 -5.56
C ILE A 133 10.99 0.53 -6.70
N GLU A 134 10.23 -0.52 -6.41
CA GLU A 134 9.41 -1.22 -7.39
C GLU A 134 7.92 -1.08 -7.05
N PHE A 135 7.07 -0.95 -8.07
CA PHE A 135 5.63 -0.86 -7.92
C PHE A 135 4.97 -2.12 -8.52
N ALA A 136 4.82 -3.15 -7.69
CA ALA A 136 4.19 -4.42 -8.07
C ALA A 136 2.65 -4.32 -8.05
N VAL A 137 2.08 -3.68 -9.07
CA VAL A 137 0.63 -3.48 -9.20
C VAL A 137 0.02 -4.61 -10.03
N TYR A 138 -0.40 -5.69 -9.36
CA TYR A 138 -1.13 -6.78 -10.02
C TYR A 138 -2.49 -6.31 -10.55
N CYS A 139 -2.80 -6.64 -11.80
CA CYS A 139 -4.11 -6.50 -12.41
C CYS A 139 -4.60 -7.83 -12.98
N ARG A 140 -5.92 -8.00 -13.00
CA ARG A 140 -6.55 -9.09 -13.75
C ARG A 140 -6.74 -8.67 -15.19
N PHE A 141 -6.98 -9.63 -16.06
CA PHE A 141 -7.24 -9.35 -17.49
C PHE A 141 -8.47 -8.45 -17.71
N ASP A 142 -9.46 -8.55 -16.83
CA ASP A 142 -10.73 -7.83 -16.89
C ASP A 142 -10.80 -6.57 -16.01
N ASP A 143 -9.78 -6.32 -15.19
CA ASP A 143 -9.68 -5.14 -14.32
C ASP A 143 -8.21 -4.72 -14.17
N ASP A 144 -7.84 -3.70 -14.94
CA ASP A 144 -6.52 -3.07 -14.96
C ASP A 144 -6.55 -1.61 -14.51
N GLU A 145 -7.61 -1.17 -13.83
CA GLU A 145 -7.79 0.24 -13.43
C GLU A 145 -6.61 0.74 -12.57
N ASN A 146 -6.25 -0.03 -11.54
CA ASN A 146 -5.13 0.28 -10.65
C ASN A 146 -3.81 0.35 -11.42
N TYR A 147 -3.54 -0.65 -12.27
CA TYR A 147 -2.32 -0.71 -13.07
C TYR A 147 -2.22 0.51 -14.00
N ARG A 148 -3.29 0.81 -14.74
CA ARG A 148 -3.32 1.97 -15.64
C ARG A 148 -3.20 3.30 -14.90
N ALA A 149 -3.78 3.43 -13.70
CA ALA A 149 -3.62 4.64 -12.90
C ALA A 149 -2.16 4.87 -12.50
N PHE A 150 -1.48 3.84 -12.00
CA PHE A 150 -0.06 3.91 -11.66
C PHE A 150 0.82 4.19 -12.89
N GLU A 151 0.54 3.55 -14.02
CA GLU A 151 1.28 3.80 -15.26
C GLU A 151 1.08 5.24 -15.78
N ARG A 152 -0.14 5.78 -15.74
CA ARG A 152 -0.40 7.18 -16.12
C ARG A 152 0.36 8.17 -15.25
N GLU A 153 0.29 8.01 -13.92
CA GLU A 153 0.99 8.90 -12.99
C GLU A 153 2.51 8.78 -13.11
N LYS A 154 3.03 7.57 -13.37
CA LYS A 154 4.46 7.33 -13.62
C LYS A 154 4.94 8.08 -14.87
N LEU A 155 4.16 8.05 -15.94
CA LEU A 155 4.45 8.82 -17.16
C LEU A 155 4.35 10.33 -16.93
N ALA A 156 3.32 10.78 -16.20
CA ALA A 156 3.15 12.19 -15.86
C ALA A 156 4.31 12.74 -15.02
N ALA A 157 4.80 11.94 -14.05
CA ALA A 157 5.94 12.31 -13.22
C ALA A 157 7.24 12.46 -14.05
N GLN A 158 7.41 11.72 -15.14
CA GLN A 158 8.61 11.75 -15.99
C GLN A 158 8.69 12.96 -16.94
N GLN A 159 7.60 13.72 -17.10
CA GLN A 159 7.64 14.91 -17.93
C GLN A 159 8.37 16.06 -17.21
N PRO A 160 9.28 16.79 -17.88
CA PRO A 160 9.90 17.98 -17.29
C PRO A 160 8.82 19.04 -17.04
N ALA A 161 8.94 19.72 -15.89
CA ALA A 161 8.10 20.86 -15.53
C ALA A 161 8.29 22.05 -16.48
#